data_AF-A0A7Y9QTM8-F1
#
_entry.id   AF-A0A7Y9QTM8-F1
#
_cell.length_a   1.000
_cell.length_b   1.000
_cell.length_c   1.000
_cell.angle_alpha   90.00
_cell.angle_beta   90.00
_cell.angle_gamma   90.00
#
_symmetry.space_group_name_H-M   'P 1'
#
loop_
_entity.id
_entity.type
_entity.pdbx_description
1 polymer ?
#
loop_
_entity_poly.entity_id
_entity_poly.type
_entity_poly.pdbx_seq_one_letter_code
_entity_poly.pdbx_strand_id
1 'polypeptide(L)'
;MNSKMITALIAASISMAGQAQTLHAATVTLDGDWYLQAGTVLNQSDAGILVTGVTYSMGAQEDGAGVWEDYLSDGHHADRLAGSSTHYSSQVWSGLQLASQETWTFDGLDLDRIVHAPTGEVDSQNLDFSGASLRHAYVQVTFSDGYHAQVRLAELGWDVTQVLRIGETIAPVPEPALEMMLAAGLGVVLFGRRKAGRQA
;
A
#
# COMPACT_ATOMS: atom_id res chain seq x y z
N MET A 1 68.96 18.06 -6.29
CA MET A 1 68.58 16.89 -5.45
C MET A 1 67.62 17.40 -4.39
N ASN A 2 66.31 17.32 -4.65
CA ASN A 2 65.38 16.24 -4.30
C ASN A 2 64.69 16.54 -2.95
N SER A 3 63.40 16.90 -2.98
CA SER A 3 62.27 16.03 -2.60
C SER A 3 62.02 16.05 -1.08
N LYS A 4 60.84 16.27 -0.49
CA LYS A 4 59.45 16.19 -0.94
C LYS A 4 58.55 16.77 0.17
N MET A 5 57.48 17.43 -0.27
CA MET A 5 56.09 17.33 0.22
C MET A 5 55.84 17.06 1.71
N ILE A 6 55.36 18.10 2.41
CA ILE A 6 54.42 17.92 3.52
C ILE A 6 53.02 17.80 2.88
N THR A 7 52.52 16.57 2.85
CA THR A 7 51.18 16.23 2.34
C THR A 7 50.13 16.74 3.33
N ALA A 8 49.29 17.67 2.88
CA ALA A 8 48.09 18.10 3.58
C ALA A 8 47.05 16.97 3.61
N LEU A 9 46.46 16.79 4.79
CA LEU A 9 45.43 15.82 5.11
C LEU A 9 44.10 16.26 4.47
N ILE A 10 43.60 15.53 3.46
CA ILE A 10 42.23 15.69 2.99
C ILE A 10 41.34 14.87 3.92
N ALA A 11 40.61 15.54 4.81
CA ALA A 11 39.54 14.94 5.58
C ALA A 11 38.33 14.73 4.64
N ALA A 12 38.11 13.50 4.20
CA ALA A 12 36.88 13.10 3.54
C ALA A 12 35.81 12.91 4.62
N SER A 13 35.03 13.95 4.91
CA SER A 13 33.76 13.82 5.60
C SER A 13 32.75 13.17 4.64
N ILE A 14 32.61 11.85 4.73
CA ILE A 14 31.52 11.12 4.09
C ILE A 14 30.28 11.40 4.94
N SER A 15 29.50 12.41 4.54
CA SER A 15 28.15 12.59 5.06
C SER A 15 27.33 11.38 4.60
N MET A 16 27.04 10.45 5.51
CA MET A 16 26.04 9.41 5.25
C MET A 16 24.68 10.10 5.25
N ALA A 17 24.28 10.61 4.08
CA ALA A 17 22.88 10.92 3.83
C ALA A 17 22.14 9.58 3.83
N GLY A 18 21.55 9.23 4.97
CA GLY A 18 20.49 8.23 4.98
C GLY A 18 19.44 8.70 4.00
N GLN A 19 19.12 7.88 2.99
CA GLN A 19 18.00 8.18 2.11
C GLN A 19 16.75 8.21 3.01
N ALA A 20 16.16 9.40 3.19
CA ALA A 20 14.83 9.48 3.77
C ALA A 20 13.93 8.64 2.86
N GLN A 21 13.37 7.56 3.40
CA GLN A 21 12.40 6.78 2.66
C GLN A 21 11.16 7.64 2.45
N THR A 22 10.73 7.76 1.21
CA THR A 22 9.43 8.34 0.89
C THR A 22 8.34 7.48 1.53
N LEU A 23 7.46 8.12 2.30
CA LEU A 23 6.29 7.48 2.89
C LEU A 23 5.13 7.49 1.90
N HIS A 24 4.61 6.31 1.57
CA HIS A 24 3.35 6.11 0.87
C HIS A 24 2.32 5.61 1.86
N ALA A 25 1.41 6.47 2.29
CA ALA A 25 0.42 6.07 3.29
C ALA A 25 -0.96 6.62 2.93
N ALA A 26 -1.99 5.84 3.22
CA ALA A 26 -3.36 6.28 3.16
C ALA A 26 -4.19 5.62 4.26
N THR A 27 -5.17 6.33 4.79
CA THR A 27 -6.22 5.73 5.62
C THR A 27 -7.51 5.69 4.81
N VAL A 28 -8.11 4.51 4.71
CA VAL A 28 -9.42 4.31 4.11
C VAL A 28 -10.40 4.02 5.23
N THR A 29 -11.41 4.86 5.40
CA THR A 29 -12.52 4.60 6.31
C THR A 29 -13.71 4.16 5.48
N LEU A 30 -14.25 2.99 5.79
CA LEU A 30 -15.43 2.42 5.16
C LEU A 30 -16.57 2.50 6.16
N ASP A 31 -17.68 3.07 5.74
CA ASP A 31 -18.89 3.22 6.54
C ASP A 31 -20.05 2.55 5.78
N GLY A 32 -20.56 1.46 6.34
CA GLY A 32 -21.73 0.76 5.83
C GLY A 32 -23.02 1.28 6.45
N ASP A 33 -24.05 1.44 5.63
CA ASP A 33 -25.44 1.64 6.07
C ASP A 33 -26.37 0.70 5.28
N TRP A 34 -26.80 -0.37 5.96
CA TRP A 34 -27.65 -1.43 5.41
C TRP A 34 -27.04 -2.20 4.24
N TYR A 35 -27.32 -1.79 3.01
CA TYR A 35 -26.80 -2.40 1.78
C TYR A 35 -25.79 -1.48 1.11
N LEU A 36 -25.83 -0.19 1.44
CA LEU A 36 -24.98 0.81 0.84
C LEU A 36 -23.69 0.96 1.64
N GLN A 37 -22.61 1.21 0.93
CA GLN A 37 -21.36 1.59 1.54
C GLN A 37 -20.79 2.84 0.90
N ALA A 38 -20.30 3.67 1.81
CA ALA A 38 -19.55 4.86 1.51
C ALA A 38 -18.18 4.75 2.16
N GLY A 39 -17.30 5.63 1.74
CA GLY A 39 -16.00 5.70 2.35
C GLY A 39 -15.27 6.99 2.10
N THR A 40 -14.19 7.11 2.85
CA THR A 40 -13.31 8.26 2.84
C THR A 40 -11.87 7.78 2.73
N VAL A 41 -11.11 8.38 1.82
CA VAL A 41 -9.67 8.13 1.65
C VAL A 41 -8.92 9.39 2.04
N LEU A 42 -8.07 9.28 3.06
CA LEU A 42 -7.13 10.31 3.49
C LEU A 42 -5.74 9.93 2.98
N ASN A 43 -5.12 10.77 2.15
CA ASN A 43 -3.74 10.59 1.75
C ASN A 43 -2.82 11.09 2.88
N GLN A 44 -2.02 10.18 3.45
CA GLN A 44 -1.08 10.47 4.54
C GLN A 44 0.39 10.36 4.10
N SER A 45 0.63 10.29 2.80
CA SER A 45 1.96 10.20 2.20
C SER A 45 2.76 11.49 2.38
N ASP A 46 4.05 11.42 2.08
CA ASP A 46 4.91 12.61 2.03
C ASP A 46 4.41 13.65 1.02
N ALA A 47 4.83 14.91 1.22
CA ALA A 47 4.51 15.99 0.32
C ALA A 47 4.98 15.69 -1.12
N GLY A 48 4.08 15.88 -2.10
CA GLY A 48 4.35 15.60 -3.51
C GLY A 48 3.96 14.20 -3.99
N ILE A 49 3.55 13.30 -3.08
CA ILE A 49 2.96 12.01 -3.45
C ILE A 49 1.44 12.13 -3.49
N LEU A 50 0.86 11.85 -4.66
CA LEU A 50 -0.59 11.87 -4.86
C LEU A 50 -1.14 10.45 -4.77
N VAL A 51 -2.36 10.31 -4.26
CA VAL A 51 -3.18 9.13 -4.54
C VAL A 51 -3.86 9.34 -5.90
N THR A 52 -3.62 8.42 -6.82
CA THR A 52 -4.08 8.48 -8.22
C THR A 52 -5.16 7.47 -8.54
N GLY A 53 -5.34 6.46 -7.70
CA GLY A 53 -6.43 5.51 -7.83
C GLY A 53 -6.75 4.76 -6.56
N VAL A 54 -7.98 4.27 -6.50
CA VAL A 54 -8.51 3.44 -5.43
C VAL A 54 -9.26 2.29 -6.10
N THR A 55 -9.02 1.07 -5.64
CA THR A 55 -9.81 -0.10 -6.04
C THR A 55 -10.41 -0.72 -4.79
N TYR A 56 -11.72 -0.90 -4.79
CA TYR A 56 -12.41 -1.68 -3.77
C TYR A 56 -12.96 -2.95 -4.42
N SER A 57 -12.35 -4.08 -4.08
CA SER A 57 -12.74 -5.38 -4.60
C SER A 57 -13.33 -6.27 -3.51
N MET A 58 -14.36 -7.04 -3.87
CA MET A 58 -14.86 -8.17 -3.09
C MET A 58 -14.03 -9.44 -3.31
N GLY A 59 -13.05 -9.40 -4.22
CA GLY A 59 -12.14 -10.50 -4.49
C GLY A 59 -12.79 -11.58 -5.35
N ALA A 60 -12.61 -12.84 -4.95
CA ALA A 60 -13.08 -13.99 -5.73
C ALA A 60 -14.61 -14.09 -5.74
N GLN A 61 -15.18 -14.35 -6.92
CA GLN A 61 -16.61 -14.58 -7.12
C GLN A 61 -16.95 -16.05 -6.83
N GLU A 62 -17.39 -16.30 -5.61
CA GLU A 62 -17.78 -17.63 -5.14
C GLU A 62 -19.04 -17.55 -4.27
N ASP A 63 -19.73 -18.68 -4.13
CA ASP A 63 -20.96 -18.78 -3.36
C ASP A 63 -20.76 -18.24 -1.93
N GLY A 64 -21.68 -17.39 -1.50
CA GLY A 64 -21.66 -16.70 -0.22
C GLY A 64 -20.68 -15.53 -0.12
N ALA A 65 -19.89 -15.20 -1.15
CA ALA A 65 -19.10 -13.96 -1.17
C ALA A 65 -20.00 -12.76 -1.51
N GLY A 66 -19.59 -11.57 -1.10
CA GLY A 66 -20.28 -10.35 -1.52
C GLY A 66 -19.92 -9.93 -2.95
N VAL A 67 -20.79 -9.14 -3.56
CA VAL A 67 -20.66 -8.61 -4.91
C VAL A 67 -21.37 -7.26 -4.99
N TRP A 68 -20.91 -6.36 -5.84
CA TRP A 68 -21.54 -5.06 -6.05
C TRP A 68 -22.67 -5.16 -7.07
N GLU A 69 -23.73 -4.37 -6.89
CA GLU A 69 -24.74 -4.08 -7.90
C GLU A 69 -24.47 -2.75 -8.63
N ASP A 70 -24.79 -2.70 -9.92
CA ASP A 70 -24.84 -1.49 -10.75
C ASP A 70 -25.97 -0.58 -10.25
N TYR A 71 -25.67 0.23 -9.24
CA TYR A 71 -26.64 1.13 -8.64
C TYR A 71 -26.24 2.61 -8.77
N LEU A 72 -25.65 3.19 -7.72
CA LEU A 72 -25.37 4.63 -7.63
C LEU A 72 -23.88 4.98 -7.63
N SER A 73 -23.01 3.98 -7.57
CA SER A 73 -21.56 4.19 -7.53
C SER A 73 -21.05 4.85 -8.81
N ASP A 74 -20.14 5.81 -8.66
CA ASP A 74 -19.36 6.37 -9.75
C ASP A 74 -18.15 5.47 -10.06
N GLY A 75 -17.21 5.92 -10.90
CA GLY A 75 -16.02 5.14 -11.26
C GLY A 75 -16.27 4.04 -12.30
N HIS A 76 -15.37 3.06 -12.35
CA HIS A 76 -15.39 1.96 -13.31
C HIS A 76 -15.69 0.63 -12.62
N HIS A 77 -16.71 -0.05 -13.11
CA HIS A 77 -17.15 -1.37 -12.63
C HIS A 77 -16.39 -2.46 -13.40
N ALA A 78 -15.55 -3.21 -12.70
CA ALA A 78 -14.70 -4.27 -13.23
C ALA A 78 -15.05 -5.63 -12.63
N ASP A 79 -14.63 -6.69 -13.31
CA ASP A 79 -14.85 -8.09 -12.91
C ASP A 79 -16.34 -8.43 -12.82
N ARG A 80 -17.01 -8.48 -13.97
CA ARG A 80 -18.44 -8.83 -14.03
C ARG A 80 -18.69 -10.25 -13.52
N LEU A 81 -19.74 -10.41 -12.71
CA LEU A 81 -20.18 -11.71 -12.25
C LEU A 81 -20.71 -12.53 -13.44
N ALA A 82 -20.20 -13.75 -13.60
CA ALA A 82 -20.66 -14.65 -14.66
C ALA A 82 -22.17 -14.86 -14.58
N GLY A 83 -22.88 -14.71 -15.69
CA GLY A 83 -24.34 -14.86 -15.74
C GLY A 83 -25.14 -13.64 -15.26
N SER A 84 -24.49 -12.59 -14.76
CA SER A 84 -25.13 -11.34 -14.36
C SER A 84 -24.72 -10.18 -15.27
N SER A 85 -25.67 -9.31 -15.62
CA SER A 85 -25.41 -8.06 -16.35
C SER A 85 -25.30 -6.85 -15.43
N THR A 86 -25.68 -6.98 -14.16
CA THR A 86 -25.75 -5.86 -13.21
C THR A 86 -24.75 -6.00 -12.06
N HIS A 87 -24.09 -7.15 -11.91
CA HIS A 87 -23.21 -7.40 -10.76
C HIS A 87 -21.74 -7.47 -11.13
N TYR A 88 -20.87 -7.00 -10.23
CA TYR A 88 -19.43 -6.92 -10.44
C TYR A 88 -18.67 -6.98 -9.11
N SER A 89 -17.39 -7.33 -9.14
CA SER A 89 -16.61 -7.51 -7.90
C SER A 89 -15.62 -6.41 -7.59
N SER A 90 -15.29 -5.55 -8.56
CA SER A 90 -14.27 -4.53 -8.34
C SER A 90 -14.76 -3.15 -8.78
N GLN A 91 -14.86 -2.24 -7.81
CA GLN A 91 -15.09 -0.83 -8.05
C GLN A 91 -13.75 -0.11 -8.17
N VAL A 92 -13.55 0.65 -9.25
CA VAL A 92 -12.26 1.29 -9.56
C VAL A 92 -12.41 2.80 -9.81
N TRP A 93 -11.71 3.60 -9.04
CA TRP A 93 -11.53 5.03 -9.27
C TRP A 93 -10.11 5.30 -9.72
N SER A 94 -9.95 6.05 -10.81
CA SER A 94 -8.66 6.34 -11.42
C SER A 94 -8.56 7.79 -11.84
N GLY A 95 -7.32 8.28 -12.05
CA GLY A 95 -7.09 9.67 -12.41
C GLY A 95 -7.30 10.66 -11.26
N LEU A 96 -7.36 10.17 -10.02
CA LEU A 96 -7.43 11.03 -8.83
C LEU A 96 -6.18 11.91 -8.74
N GLN A 97 -6.33 13.08 -8.13
CA GLN A 97 -5.24 14.04 -7.88
C GLN A 97 -5.22 14.41 -6.39
N LEU A 98 -5.32 13.40 -5.53
CA LEU A 98 -5.48 13.62 -4.09
C LEU A 98 -4.12 13.89 -3.44
N ALA A 99 -3.86 15.14 -3.08
CA ALA A 99 -2.58 15.55 -2.51
C ALA A 99 -2.41 15.08 -1.05
N SER A 100 -1.19 15.21 -0.52
CA SER A 100 -0.91 14.87 0.87
C SER A 100 -1.81 15.66 1.83
N GLN A 101 -2.36 14.96 2.82
CA GLN A 101 -3.34 15.44 3.81
C GLN A 101 -4.72 15.81 3.26
N GLU A 102 -4.97 15.59 1.96
CA GLU A 102 -6.31 15.77 1.40
C GLU A 102 -7.16 14.52 1.58
N THR A 103 -8.47 14.76 1.54
CA THR A 103 -9.50 13.74 1.70
C THR A 103 -10.37 13.66 0.46
N TRP A 104 -10.67 12.44 0.01
CA TRP A 104 -11.64 12.15 -1.04
C TRP A 104 -12.69 11.17 -0.52
N THR A 105 -13.91 11.29 -1.01
CA THR A 105 -15.05 10.47 -0.57
C THR A 105 -15.69 9.77 -1.75
N PHE A 106 -16.27 8.60 -1.49
CA PHE A 106 -17.13 7.86 -2.42
C PHE A 106 -18.34 7.32 -1.69
N ASP A 107 -19.41 7.05 -2.43
CA ASP A 107 -20.65 6.48 -1.92
C ASP A 107 -21.36 5.63 -2.98
N GLY A 108 -22.52 5.10 -2.62
CA GLY A 108 -23.44 4.45 -3.55
C GLY A 108 -23.08 3.01 -3.94
N LEU A 109 -22.12 2.37 -3.26
CA LEU A 109 -21.84 0.95 -3.47
C LEU A 109 -22.92 0.10 -2.82
N ASP A 110 -23.69 -0.61 -3.64
CA ASP A 110 -24.74 -1.51 -3.17
C ASP A 110 -24.21 -2.95 -3.14
N LEU A 111 -24.22 -3.57 -1.96
CA LEU A 111 -23.72 -4.92 -1.75
C LEU A 111 -24.86 -5.93 -1.84
N ASP A 112 -24.60 -6.99 -2.58
CA ASP A 112 -25.39 -8.21 -2.64
C ASP A 112 -24.54 -9.44 -2.26
N ARG A 113 -25.21 -10.56 -1.95
CA ARG A 113 -24.54 -11.83 -1.69
C ARG A 113 -24.71 -12.77 -2.87
N ILE A 114 -23.61 -13.35 -3.34
CA ILE A 114 -23.65 -14.42 -4.34
C ILE A 114 -24.29 -15.67 -3.71
N VAL A 115 -25.35 -16.19 -4.32
CA VAL A 115 -25.95 -17.49 -3.94
C VAL A 115 -25.34 -18.60 -4.78
N HIS A 116 -25.21 -18.37 -6.09
CA HIS A 116 -24.61 -19.32 -7.01
C HIS A 116 -23.79 -18.62 -8.10
N ALA A 117 -22.46 -18.64 -7.95
CA ALA A 117 -21.52 -17.91 -8.81
C ALA A 117 -21.57 -18.33 -10.28
N PRO A 118 -21.69 -19.63 -10.66
CA PRO A 118 -21.72 -20.02 -12.07
C PRO A 118 -22.92 -19.50 -12.87
N THR A 119 -24.05 -19.25 -12.20
CA THR A 119 -25.28 -18.70 -12.84
C THR A 119 -25.48 -17.22 -12.58
N GLY A 120 -24.67 -16.61 -11.72
CA GLY A 120 -24.82 -15.21 -11.31
C GLY A 120 -26.04 -14.97 -10.43
N GLU A 121 -26.53 -16.02 -9.74
CA GLU A 121 -27.64 -15.88 -8.80
C GLU A 121 -27.17 -15.14 -7.55
N VAL A 122 -27.90 -14.09 -7.17
CA VAL A 122 -27.60 -13.22 -6.03
C VAL A 122 -28.82 -13.11 -5.11
N ASP A 123 -28.56 -12.81 -3.84
CA ASP A 123 -29.56 -12.49 -2.83
C ASP A 123 -29.31 -11.06 -2.35
N SER A 124 -30.16 -10.15 -2.83
CA SER A 124 -30.10 -8.71 -2.52
C SER A 124 -30.81 -8.33 -1.23
N GLN A 125 -31.36 -9.30 -0.49
CA GLN A 125 -32.19 -9.03 0.68
C GLN A 125 -31.55 -9.50 1.99
N ASN A 126 -30.75 -10.57 1.94
CA ASN A 126 -30.10 -11.14 3.12
C ASN A 126 -28.58 -11.04 3.00
N LEU A 127 -28.08 -9.84 3.28
CA LEU A 127 -26.66 -9.64 3.51
C LEU A 127 -26.19 -10.35 4.77
N ASP A 128 -24.95 -10.81 4.71
CA ASP A 128 -24.30 -11.46 5.82
C ASP A 128 -23.80 -10.42 6.83
N PHE A 129 -24.49 -10.34 7.97
CA PHE A 129 -24.08 -9.52 9.11
C PHE A 129 -23.03 -10.18 10.00
N SER A 130 -22.63 -11.43 9.71
CA SER A 130 -21.51 -12.10 10.38
C SER A 130 -20.16 -11.83 9.72
N GLY A 131 -20.15 -11.33 8.48
CA GLY A 131 -18.96 -10.85 7.77
C GLY A 131 -18.22 -11.87 6.91
N ALA A 132 -18.68 -13.11 6.83
CA ALA A 132 -18.10 -14.14 5.97
C ALA A 132 -18.19 -13.76 4.48
N SER A 133 -19.15 -12.93 4.08
CA SER A 133 -19.22 -12.35 2.71
C SER A 133 -17.99 -11.50 2.34
N LEU A 134 -17.24 -10.99 3.32
CA LEU A 134 -16.06 -10.14 3.12
C LEU A 134 -14.73 -10.90 3.08
N ARG A 135 -14.72 -12.23 3.19
CA ARG A 135 -13.50 -13.06 3.33
C ARG A 135 -12.42 -12.89 2.24
N HIS A 136 -12.78 -12.32 1.09
CA HIS A 136 -11.84 -12.00 0.01
C HIS A 136 -11.70 -10.51 -0.29
N ALA A 137 -12.45 -9.67 0.43
CA ALA A 137 -12.54 -8.25 0.15
C ALA A 137 -11.26 -7.51 0.53
N TYR A 138 -10.90 -6.51 -0.27
CA TYR A 138 -9.75 -5.66 -0.03
C TYR A 138 -9.95 -4.27 -0.65
N VAL A 139 -9.22 -3.31 -0.10
CA VAL A 139 -9.01 -2.01 -0.73
C VAL A 139 -7.55 -1.88 -1.14
N GLN A 140 -7.31 -1.40 -2.36
CA GLN A 140 -6.01 -1.04 -2.88
C GLN A 140 -5.97 0.45 -3.18
N VAL A 141 -4.84 1.09 -2.86
CA VAL A 141 -4.54 2.47 -3.23
C VAL A 141 -3.33 2.50 -4.13
N THR A 142 -3.42 3.30 -5.20
CA THR A 142 -2.35 3.54 -6.18
C THR A 142 -1.84 4.98 -6.02
N PHE A 143 -0.52 5.14 -6.02
CA PHE A 143 0.15 6.41 -5.83
C PHE A 143 0.78 6.93 -7.14
N SER A 144 1.14 8.21 -7.17
CA SER A 144 1.60 8.92 -8.38
C SER A 144 2.90 8.39 -9.00
N ASP A 145 3.72 7.67 -8.25
CA ASP A 145 4.95 7.04 -8.74
C ASP A 145 4.74 5.58 -9.19
N GLY A 146 3.49 5.11 -9.22
CA GLY A 146 3.11 3.75 -9.60
C GLY A 146 3.17 2.73 -8.46
N TYR A 147 3.61 3.13 -7.26
CA TYR A 147 3.47 2.29 -6.08
C TYR A 147 2.00 2.01 -5.79
N HIS A 148 1.70 0.80 -5.33
CA HIS A 148 0.37 0.43 -4.87
C HIS A 148 0.49 -0.44 -3.63
N ALA A 149 -0.48 -0.30 -2.73
CA ALA A 149 -0.58 -1.10 -1.53
C ALA A 149 -2.05 -1.49 -1.30
N GLN A 150 -2.24 -2.70 -0.77
CA GLN A 150 -3.56 -3.27 -0.50
C GLN A 150 -3.71 -3.70 0.95
N VAL A 151 -4.92 -3.63 1.47
CA VAL A 151 -5.30 -4.12 2.79
C VAL A 151 -6.59 -4.92 2.67
N ARG A 152 -6.62 -6.10 3.27
CA ARG A 152 -7.83 -6.93 3.35
C ARG A 152 -8.77 -6.36 4.39
N LEU A 153 -10.07 -6.47 4.11
CA LEU A 153 -11.09 -6.17 5.11
C LEU A 153 -11.10 -7.25 6.19
N ALA A 154 -11.55 -6.86 7.38
CA ALA A 154 -11.94 -7.83 8.38
C ALA A 154 -13.30 -8.43 8.01
N GLU A 155 -13.48 -9.72 8.28
CA GLU A 155 -14.76 -10.42 8.18
C GLU A 155 -15.66 -9.99 9.35
N LEU A 156 -16.20 -8.79 9.23
CA LEU A 156 -17.15 -8.19 10.16
C LEU A 156 -18.46 -7.94 9.43
N GLY A 157 -19.54 -7.74 10.19
CA GLY A 157 -20.81 -7.31 9.63
C GLY A 157 -20.64 -6.10 8.72
N TRP A 158 -21.38 -6.10 7.62
CA TRP A 158 -21.25 -5.09 6.58
C TRP A 158 -21.57 -3.66 7.05
N ASP A 159 -22.45 -3.56 8.05
CA ASP A 159 -22.86 -2.32 8.73
C ASP A 159 -21.82 -1.81 9.74
N VAL A 160 -20.67 -2.48 9.85
CA VAL A 160 -19.60 -2.11 10.78
C VAL A 160 -18.56 -1.25 10.07
N THR A 161 -18.37 -0.03 10.56
CA THR A 161 -17.28 0.85 10.13
C THR A 161 -15.91 0.16 10.26
N GLN A 162 -15.11 0.20 9.20
CA GLN A 162 -13.73 -0.28 9.20
C GLN A 162 -12.75 0.82 8.83
N VAL A 163 -11.66 0.93 9.58
CA VAL A 163 -10.56 1.88 9.30
C VAL A 163 -9.33 1.08 8.87
N LEU A 164 -8.97 1.19 7.60
CA LEU A 164 -7.88 0.46 6.96
C LEU A 164 -6.67 1.38 6.77
N ARG A 165 -5.51 0.97 7.27
CA ARG A 165 -4.24 1.72 7.13
C ARG A 165 -3.39 1.08 6.04
N ILE A 166 -3.17 1.80 4.96
CA ILE A 166 -2.47 1.33 3.76
C ILE A 166 -1.06 1.93 3.73
N GLY A 167 -0.06 1.11 3.42
CA GLY A 167 1.29 1.58 3.10
C GLY A 167 2.19 1.92 4.30
N GLU A 168 1.88 1.44 5.50
CA GLU A 168 2.84 1.52 6.62
C GLU A 168 4.13 0.75 6.26
N THR A 169 5.23 1.48 6.11
CA THR A 169 6.53 0.95 5.70
C THR A 169 7.06 -0.05 6.73
N ILE A 170 7.48 -1.23 6.26
CA ILE A 170 8.44 -2.07 6.99
C ILE A 170 9.71 -1.23 7.14
N ALA A 171 10.09 -0.90 8.37
CA ALA A 171 11.35 -0.19 8.64
C ALA A 171 12.51 -0.90 7.91
N PRO A 172 13.40 -0.17 7.21
CA PRO A 172 14.54 -0.78 6.56
C PRO A 172 15.38 -1.44 7.64
N VAL A 173 15.55 -2.76 7.55
CA VAL A 173 16.49 -3.48 8.40
C VAL A 173 17.87 -2.84 8.14
N PRO A 174 18.55 -2.27 9.15
CA PRO A 174 19.91 -1.81 8.96
C PRO A 174 20.75 -3.03 8.58
N GLU A 175 21.30 -3.09 7.37
CA GLU A 175 22.21 -4.16 7.00
C GLU A 175 23.50 -4.02 7.84
N PRO A 176 23.84 -4.99 8.73
CA PRO A 176 25.05 -4.91 9.53
C PRO A 176 26.35 -5.10 8.71
N ALA A 177 26.25 -5.36 7.40
CA ALA A 177 27.39 -5.74 6.58
C ALA A 177 28.29 -4.55 6.17
N LEU A 178 27.73 -3.35 5.99
CA LEU A 178 28.50 -2.18 5.52
C LEU A 178 29.40 -1.59 6.63
N GLU A 179 28.95 -1.59 7.89
CA GLU A 179 29.75 -1.12 9.02
C GLU A 179 30.93 -2.05 9.32
N MET A 180 30.73 -3.37 9.20
CA MET A 180 31.81 -4.35 9.40
C MET A 180 32.86 -4.30 8.28
N MET A 181 32.47 -4.05 7.02
CA MET A 181 33.43 -3.92 5.92
C MET A 181 34.26 -2.64 6.00
N LEU A 182 33.70 -1.54 6.51
CA LEU A 182 34.45 -0.29 6.73
C LEU A 182 35.47 -0.44 7.89
N ALA A 183 35.08 -1.13 8.97
CA ALA A 183 35.98 -1.44 10.09
C ALA A 183 37.12 -2.39 9.67
N ALA A 184 36.83 -3.41 8.86
CA ALA A 184 37.84 -4.31 8.31
C ALA A 184 38.80 -3.58 7.35
N GLY A 185 38.28 -2.68 6.52
CA GLY A 185 39.08 -1.86 5.60
C GLY A 185 40.06 -0.92 6.30
N LEU A 186 39.62 -0.21 7.36
CA LEU A 186 40.50 0.65 8.16
C LEU A 186 41.53 -0.16 8.97
N GLY A 187 41.16 -1.33 9.48
CA GLY A 187 42.08 -2.23 10.20
C GLY A 187 43.26 -2.69 9.32
N VAL A 188 42.99 -3.07 8.07
CA VAL A 188 44.04 -3.53 7.13
C VAL A 188 45.01 -2.39 6.76
N VAL A 189 44.53 -1.16 6.59
CA VAL A 189 45.38 0.00 6.27
C VAL A 189 46.27 0.41 7.45
N LEU A 190 45.78 0.32 8.69
CA LEU A 190 46.54 0.65 9.89
C LEU A 190 47.58 -0.43 10.26
N PHE A 191 47.26 -1.72 10.09
CA PHE A 191 48.21 -2.81 10.33
C PHE A 191 49.25 -2.98 9.20
N GLY A 192 48.89 -2.67 7.94
CA GLY A 192 49.82 -2.68 6.81
C GLY A 192 50.95 -1.64 6.96
N ARG A 193 50.64 -0.46 7.52
CA ARG A 193 51.64 0.60 7.78
C ARG A 193 52.60 0.28 8.91
N ARG A 194 52.21 -0.52 9.91
CA ARG A 194 53.13 -0.94 10.99
C ARG A 194 54.14 -1.99 10.55
N LYS A 195 53.81 -2.82 9.56
CA LYS A 195 54.73 -3.88 9.06
C LYS A 195 55.77 -3.35 8.08
N ALA A 196 55.42 -2.32 7.30
CA ALA A 196 56.35 -1.65 6.37
C ALA A 196 57.43 -0.79 7.05
N GLY A 197 57.29 -0.50 8.36
CA GLY A 197 58.30 0.24 9.14
C GLY A 197 59.26 -0.64 9.95
N ARG A 198 59.23 -1.97 9.79
CA ARG A 198 60.05 -2.92 10.58
C ARG A 198 60.98 -3.81 9.75
N GLN A 199 61.18 -3.45 8.48
CA GLN A 199 62.29 -3.94 7.66
C GLN A 199 62.99 -2.73 7.03
N ALA A 200 63.90 -2.14 7.81
CA ALA A 200 64.99 -1.29 7.37
C ALA A 200 66.18 -1.61 8.27
#